data_AF-A0A257MFF5-F1
#
_entry.id   AF-A0A257MFF5-F1
#
_cell.length_a   1.000
_cell.length_b   1.000
_cell.length_c   1.000
_cell.angle_alpha   90.00
_cell.angle_beta   90.00
_cell.angle_gamma   90.00
#
_symmetry.space_group_name_H-M   'P 1'
#
loop_
_entity.id
_entity.type
_entity.pdbx_description
1 polymer ?
#
loop_
_entity_poly.entity_id
_entity_poly.type
_entity_poly.pdbx_seq_one_letter_code
_entity_poly.pdbx_strand_id
1 'polypeptide(L)'
;MSLEHETLVASNLILQLALSIALIYALLLARRKSFQKHCLLLRLAFAAQILAILLLMSPAMGLLLEPGRGVSLFVAEILLHHALGLAVIPLFVYINLVYKRRLSPRLSMKSAMQAAAGMWAASLLMGFHIYFYLNY
;
A
#
# COMPACT_ATOMS: atom_id res chain seq x y z
N MET A 1 13.09 23.54 -8.17
CA MET A 1 11.90 22.79 -7.71
C MET A 1 11.35 23.54 -6.50
N SER A 2 10.03 23.65 -6.32
CA SER A 2 9.51 24.39 -5.15
C SER A 2 9.76 23.60 -3.85
N LEU A 3 10.02 24.30 -2.75
CA LEU A 3 10.24 23.72 -1.42
C LEU A 3 9.10 22.78 -0.98
N GLU A 4 7.87 23.08 -1.41
CA GLU A 4 6.68 22.27 -1.18
C GLU A 4 6.75 20.90 -1.89
N HIS A 5 7.28 20.85 -3.11
CA HIS A 5 7.40 19.60 -3.87
C HIS A 5 8.43 18.65 -3.23
N GLU A 6 9.59 19.18 -2.81
CA GLU A 6 10.62 18.40 -2.11
C GLU A 6 10.08 17.83 -0.79
N THR A 7 9.31 18.62 -0.04
CA THR A 7 8.69 18.19 1.22
C THR A 7 7.69 17.05 1.00
N LEU A 8 6.87 17.12 -0.06
CA LEU A 8 5.91 16.08 -0.41
C LEU A 8 6.60 14.78 -0.83
N VAL A 9 7.62 14.87 -1.69
CA VAL A 9 8.40 13.72 -2.15
C VAL A 9 9.09 13.03 -0.98
N ALA A 10 9.74 13.79 -0.08
CA ALA A 10 10.38 13.26 1.11
C ALA A 10 9.36 12.60 2.07
N SER A 11 8.21 13.23 2.29
CA SER A 11 7.14 12.69 3.14
C SER A 11 6.61 11.36 2.60
N ASN A 12 6.42 11.26 1.28
CA ASN A 12 5.98 10.03 0.63
C ASN A 12 7.01 8.89 0.81
N LEU A 13 8.30 9.19 0.61
CA LEU A 13 9.37 8.21 0.81
C LEU A 13 9.45 7.73 2.27
N ILE A 14 9.40 8.66 3.24
CA ILE A 14 9.43 8.33 4.67
C ILE A 14 8.26 7.41 5.03
N LEU A 15 7.06 7.75 4.56
CA LEU A 15 5.87 6.93 4.81
C LEU A 15 6.00 5.55 4.18
N GLN A 16 6.51 5.46 2.95
CA GLN A 16 6.73 4.19 2.27
C GLN A 16 7.76 3.31 2.99
N LEU A 17 8.84 3.90 3.51
CA LEU A 17 9.81 3.21 4.36
C LEU A 17 9.15 2.71 5.66
N ALA A 18 8.37 3.56 6.32
CA ALA A 18 7.65 3.19 7.54
C ALA A 18 6.67 2.02 7.31
N LEU A 19 5.92 2.05 6.21
CA LEU A 19 5.00 0.96 5.83
C LEU A 19 5.77 -0.33 5.47
N SER A 20 6.93 -0.22 4.84
CA SER A 20 7.79 -1.38 4.54
C SER A 20 8.32 -2.04 5.81
N ILE A 21 8.78 -1.23 6.78
CA ILE A 21 9.19 -1.71 8.09
C ILE A 21 8.01 -2.37 8.82
N ALA A 22 6.84 -1.75 8.77
CA ALA A 22 5.62 -2.30 9.37
C ALA A 22 5.25 -3.66 8.77
N LEU A 23 5.35 -3.83 7.44
CA LEU A 23 5.14 -5.11 6.77
C LEU A 23 6.12 -6.17 7.25
N ILE A 24 7.42 -5.87 7.26
CA ILE A 24 8.46 -6.80 7.74
C ILE A 24 8.17 -7.22 9.18
N TYR A 25 7.88 -6.26 10.07
CA TYR A 25 7.60 -6.55 11.47
C TYR A 25 6.30 -7.33 11.64
N ALA A 26 5.26 -7.05 10.84
CA ALA A 26 4.01 -7.81 10.85
C ALA A 26 4.23 -9.27 10.45
N LEU A 27 5.10 -9.54 9.47
CA LEU A 27 5.50 -10.91 9.08
C LEU A 27 6.24 -11.62 10.20
N LEU A 28 7.15 -10.93 10.91
CA LEU A 28 7.86 -11.49 12.07
C LEU A 28 6.89 -11.81 13.22
N LEU A 29 5.95 -10.93 13.53
CA LEU A 29 4.92 -11.17 14.56
C LEU A 29 4.00 -12.34 14.20
N ALA A 30 3.65 -12.49 12.92
CA ALA A 30 2.86 -13.62 12.44
C ALA A 30 3.61 -14.95 12.64
N ARG A 31 4.93 -15.00 12.36
CA ARG A 31 5.78 -16.17 12.64
C ARG A 31 5.84 -16.49 14.13
N ARG A 32 5.92 -15.47 14.98
CA ARG A 32 5.91 -15.60 16.44
C ARG A 32 4.52 -15.88 17.04
N LYS A 33 3.48 -16.04 16.21
CA LYS A 33 2.08 -16.24 16.62
C LYS A 33 1.54 -15.15 17.56
N SER A 34 2.12 -13.94 17.53
CA SER A 34 1.70 -12.81 18.37
C SER A 34 0.56 -12.03 17.68
N PHE A 35 -0.61 -12.67 17.58
CA PHE A 35 -1.71 -12.19 16.74
C PHE A 35 -2.30 -10.84 17.20
N GLN A 36 -2.37 -10.57 18.51
CA GLN A 36 -2.89 -9.28 19.00
C GLN A 36 -2.03 -8.10 18.53
N LYS A 37 -0.70 -8.20 18.72
CA LYS A 37 0.26 -7.17 18.27
C LYS A 37 0.27 -7.04 16.75
N HIS A 38 0.21 -8.18 16.06
CA HIS A 38 0.13 -8.23 14.60
C HIS A 38 -1.11 -7.48 14.08
N CYS A 39 -2.29 -7.75 14.63
CA CYS A 39 -3.53 -7.09 14.21
C CYS A 39 -3.53 -5.58 14.52
N LEU A 40 -3.00 -5.17 15.67
CA LEU A 40 -2.90 -3.75 16.00
C LEU A 40 -1.98 -3.02 15.03
N LEU A 41 -0.77 -3.55 14.81
CA LEU A 41 0.19 -2.97 13.87
C LEU A 41 -0.39 -2.87 12.46
N LEU A 42 -1.03 -3.94 11.98
CA LEU A 42 -1.66 -3.92 10.66
C LEU A 42 -2.76 -2.86 10.57
N ARG A 43 -3.59 -2.67 11.60
CA ARG A 43 -4.63 -1.61 11.58
C ARG A 43 -4.02 -0.22 11.48
N LEU A 44 -2.95 0.05 12.22
CA LEU A 44 -2.26 1.34 12.18
C LEU A 44 -1.59 1.57 10.82
N ALA A 45 -0.86 0.57 10.32
CA ALA A 45 -0.23 0.65 9.01
C ALA A 45 -1.28 0.82 7.89
N PHE A 46 -2.43 0.17 8.03
CA PHE A 46 -3.51 0.27 7.06
C PHE A 46 -4.17 1.66 7.07
N ALA A 47 -4.39 2.24 8.25
CA ALA A 47 -4.86 3.62 8.37
C ALA A 47 -3.86 4.61 7.73
N ALA A 48 -2.56 4.42 7.98
CA ALA A 48 -1.50 5.22 7.37
C ALA A 48 -1.45 5.06 5.83
N GLN A 49 -1.65 3.85 5.31
CA GLN A 49 -1.76 3.59 3.86
C GLN A 49 -2.96 4.34 3.24
N ILE A 50 -4.13 4.33 3.89
CA ILE A 50 -5.30 5.06 3.39
C ILE A 50 -5.00 6.57 3.35
N LEU A 51 -4.39 7.12 4.41
CA LEU A 51 -3.99 8.52 4.43
C LEU A 51 -2.95 8.83 3.33
N ALA A 52 -2.00 7.93 3.08
CA ALA A 52 -1.03 8.06 1.99
C ALA A 52 -1.74 8.17 0.64
N ILE A 53 -2.72 7.30 0.38
CA ILE A 53 -3.48 7.30 -0.86
C ILE A 53 -4.22 8.63 -1.02
N LEU A 54 -4.98 9.03 0.00
CA LEU A 54 -5.82 10.24 -0.06
C LEU A 54 -5.02 11.54 -0.17
N LEU A 55 -3.90 11.65 0.56
CA LEU A 55 -3.17 12.91 0.72
C LEU A 55 -2.00 13.05 -0.26
N LEU A 56 -1.40 11.94 -0.70
CA LEU A 56 -0.16 11.97 -1.49
C LEU A 56 -0.37 11.41 -2.90
N MET A 57 -1.02 10.25 -3.02
CA MET A 57 -1.12 9.56 -4.31
C MET A 57 -2.27 10.08 -5.19
N SER A 58 -3.46 10.29 -4.64
CA SER A 58 -4.63 10.72 -5.40
C SER A 58 -4.45 12.08 -6.10
N PRO A 59 -3.86 13.11 -5.45
CA PRO A 59 -3.53 14.36 -6.14
C PRO A 59 -2.57 14.16 -7.31
N ALA A 60 -1.55 13.29 -7.15
CA ALA A 60 -0.57 13.00 -8.18
C ALA A 60 -1.16 12.24 -9.39
N MET A 61 -2.19 11.41 -9.19
CA MET A 61 -2.88 10.71 -10.30
C MET A 61 -3.63 11.67 -11.23
N GLY A 62 -4.12 12.80 -10.73
CA GLY A 62 -4.84 13.78 -11.55
C GLY A 62 -4.03 14.28 -12.75
N LEU A 63 -2.70 14.39 -12.57
CA LEU A 63 -1.77 14.82 -13.61
C LEU A 63 -1.57 13.76 -14.72
N LEU A 64 -1.83 12.49 -14.43
CA LEU A 64 -1.65 11.39 -15.39
C LEU A 64 -2.85 11.19 -16.31
N LEU A 65 -4.01 11.77 -15.97
CA LEU A 65 -5.26 11.65 -16.72
C LEU A 65 -5.52 12.83 -17.67
N GLU A 66 -4.52 13.70 -17.89
CA GLU A 66 -4.66 14.83 -18.82
C GLU A 66 -4.90 14.36 -20.26
N PRO A 67 -5.92 14.90 -20.96
CA PRO A 67 -6.23 14.53 -22.34
C PRO A 67 -5.02 14.74 -23.26
N GLY A 68 -4.65 13.72 -24.03
CA GLY A 68 -3.52 13.77 -24.98
C GLY A 68 -2.21 13.19 -24.46
N ARG A 69 -2.14 12.77 -23.19
CA ARG A 69 -0.99 12.03 -22.65
C ARG A 69 -0.99 10.60 -23.20
N GLY A 70 0.07 10.22 -23.94
CA GLY A 70 0.22 8.87 -24.51
C GLY A 70 0.37 7.79 -23.44
N VAL A 71 -0.03 6.56 -23.76
CA VAL A 71 0.16 5.40 -22.87
C VAL A 71 1.61 4.94 -22.96
N SER A 72 2.35 5.03 -21.85
CA SER A 72 3.69 4.45 -21.72
C SER A 72 3.69 3.31 -20.71
N LEU A 73 4.68 2.42 -20.79
CA LEU A 73 4.87 1.34 -19.80
C LEU A 73 5.00 1.91 -18.38
N PHE A 74 5.66 3.06 -18.24
CA PHE A 74 5.79 3.74 -16.96
C PHE A 74 4.45 4.27 -16.42
N VAL A 75 3.58 4.81 -17.27
CA VAL A 75 2.22 5.21 -16.87
C VAL A 75 1.42 3.99 -16.43
N ALA A 76 1.50 2.87 -17.16
CA ALA A 76 0.85 1.62 -16.77
C ALA A 76 1.36 1.10 -15.42
N GLU A 77 2.65 1.24 -15.14
CA GLU A 77 3.25 0.88 -13.86
C GLU A 77 2.69 1.73 -12.71
N ILE A 78 2.60 3.04 -12.87
CA ILE A 78 2.02 3.93 -11.86
C ILE A 78 0.56 3.59 -11.58
N LEU A 79 -0.23 3.34 -12.63
CA LEU A 79 -1.62 2.93 -12.49
C LEU A 79 -1.74 1.58 -11.77
N LEU A 80 -0.88 0.62 -12.09
CA LEU A 80 -0.86 -0.68 -11.43
C LEU A 80 -0.46 -0.55 -9.95
N HIS A 81 0.54 0.29 -9.63
CA HIS A 81 0.93 0.58 -8.25
C HIS A 81 -0.26 1.14 -7.44
N HIS A 82 -0.98 2.11 -8.01
CA HIS A 82 -2.17 2.68 -7.37
C HIS A 82 -3.30 1.63 -7.21
N ALA A 83 -3.55 0.83 -8.25
CA ALA A 83 -4.56 -0.22 -8.23
C ALA A 83 -4.26 -1.30 -7.17
N LEU A 84 -2.99 -1.70 -7.02
CA LEU A 84 -2.57 -2.62 -5.97
C LEU A 84 -2.81 -2.03 -4.58
N GLY A 85 -2.41 -0.78 -4.36
CA GLY A 85 -2.66 -0.08 -3.09
C GLY A 85 -4.15 -0.03 -2.72
N LEU A 86 -5.02 0.26 -3.68
CA LEU A 86 -6.47 0.22 -3.50
C LEU A 86 -7.00 -1.19 -3.26
N ALA A 87 -6.51 -2.19 -4.00
CA ALA A 87 -7.01 -3.56 -3.92
C ALA A 87 -6.65 -4.27 -2.61
N VAL A 88 -5.63 -3.80 -1.88
CA VAL A 88 -5.35 -4.27 -0.51
C VAL A 88 -6.47 -3.85 0.47
N ILE A 89 -7.18 -2.74 0.22
CA ILE A 89 -8.30 -2.26 1.06
C ILE A 89 -9.44 -3.27 1.23
N PRO A 90 -10.12 -3.71 0.15
CA PRO A 90 -11.19 -4.69 0.30
C PRO A 90 -10.69 -6.01 0.91
N LEU A 91 -9.44 -6.39 0.64
CA LEU A 91 -8.85 -7.60 1.23
C LEU A 91 -8.66 -7.46 2.74
N PHE A 92 -8.15 -6.32 3.20
CA PHE A 92 -7.99 -6.02 4.63
C PHE A 92 -9.34 -5.97 5.35
N VAL A 93 -10.35 -5.36 4.71
CA VAL A 93 -11.73 -5.33 5.22
C VAL A 93 -12.28 -6.76 5.34
N TYR A 94 -12.16 -7.57 4.28
CA TYR A 94 -12.56 -8.97 4.28
C TYR A 94 -11.90 -9.76 5.43
N ILE A 95 -10.57 -9.67 5.57
CA ILE A 95 -9.80 -10.34 6.62
C ILE A 95 -10.30 -9.94 8.01
N ASN A 96 -10.56 -8.64 8.25
CA ASN A 96 -11.05 -8.17 9.55
C ASN A 96 -12.49 -8.63 9.84
N LEU A 97 -13.37 -8.66 8.84
CA LEU A 97 -14.75 -9.14 8.99
C LEU A 97 -14.79 -10.63 9.33
N VAL A 98 -14.00 -11.45 8.63
CA VAL A 98 -13.89 -12.89 8.91
C VAL A 98 -13.25 -13.12 10.27
N TYR A 99 -12.17 -12.41 10.61
CA TYR A 99 -11.51 -12.52 11.92
C TYR A 99 -12.46 -12.18 13.08
N LYS A 100 -13.30 -11.15 12.93
CA LYS A 100 -14.33 -10.76 13.92
C LYS A 100 -15.59 -11.64 13.86
N ARG A 101 -15.61 -12.71 13.06
CA ARG A 101 -16.74 -13.62 12.86
C ARG A 101 -18.02 -12.92 12.38
N ARG A 102 -17.89 -11.79 11.66
CA ARG A 102 -19.01 -11.06 11.05
C ARG A 102 -19.36 -11.53 9.64
N LEU A 103 -18.47 -12.33 9.04
CA LEU A 103 -18.65 -12.91 7.71
C LEU A 103 -18.16 -14.36 7.72
N SER A 104 -18.89 -15.26 7.06
CA SER A 104 -18.44 -16.63 6.84
C SER A 104 -17.25 -16.66 5.87
N PRO A 105 -16.15 -17.37 6.18
CA PRO A 105 -14.99 -17.44 5.29
C PRO A 105 -15.37 -18.13 3.97
N ARG A 106 -15.19 -17.43 2.83
CA ARG A 106 -15.24 -18.03 1.49
C ARG A 106 -13.86 -18.47 1.01
N LEU A 107 -12.84 -17.74 1.42
CA LEU A 107 -11.43 -18.05 1.24
C LEU A 107 -10.81 -18.45 2.57
N SER A 108 -9.81 -19.32 2.54
CA SER A 108 -9.03 -19.62 3.75
C SER A 108 -8.33 -18.35 4.25
N MET A 109 -8.33 -18.14 5.56
CA MET A 109 -7.68 -16.97 6.17
C MET A 109 -6.20 -16.86 5.78
N LYS A 110 -5.52 -18.01 5.69
CA LYS A 110 -4.12 -18.08 5.25
C LYS A 110 -3.95 -17.53 3.83
N SER A 111 -4.78 -17.98 2.88
CA SER A 111 -4.71 -17.53 1.49
C SER A 111 -5.00 -16.03 1.36
N ALA A 112 -6.06 -15.55 2.03
CA ALA A 112 -6.40 -14.13 2.02
C ALA A 112 -5.27 -13.26 2.60
N MET A 113 -4.68 -13.66 3.72
CA MET A 113 -3.55 -12.93 4.31
C MET A 113 -2.29 -12.96 3.43
N GLN A 114 -2.00 -14.10 2.78
CA GLN A 114 -0.87 -14.22 1.86
C GLN A 114 -1.06 -13.34 0.61
N ALA A 115 -2.26 -13.29 0.06
CA ALA A 115 -2.60 -12.41 -1.05
C ALA A 115 -2.43 -10.93 -0.65
N ALA A 116 -2.93 -10.51 0.52
CA ALA A 116 -2.73 -9.15 1.02
C ALA A 116 -1.24 -8.81 1.16
N ALA A 117 -0.47 -9.71 1.78
CA ALA A 117 0.97 -9.51 1.97
C ALA A 117 1.71 -9.41 0.63
N GLY A 118 1.39 -10.27 -0.34
CA GLY A 118 1.99 -10.26 -1.67
C GLY A 118 1.66 -8.99 -2.45
N MET A 119 0.38 -8.59 -2.48
CA MET A 119 -0.05 -7.37 -3.16
C MET A 119 0.56 -6.11 -2.53
N TRP A 120 0.60 -6.06 -1.20
CA TRP A 120 1.16 -4.91 -0.49
C TRP A 120 2.68 -4.83 -0.66
N ALA A 121 3.40 -5.96 -0.62
CA ALA A 121 4.82 -6.02 -0.92
C ALA A 121 5.13 -5.57 -2.35
N ALA A 122 4.39 -6.09 -3.35
CA ALA A 122 4.54 -5.68 -4.74
C ALA A 122 4.29 -4.18 -4.92
N SER A 123 3.23 -3.66 -4.29
CA SER A 123 2.92 -2.22 -4.29
C SER A 123 4.07 -1.40 -3.70
N LEU A 124 4.64 -1.79 -2.56
CA LEU A 124 5.76 -1.06 -1.93
C LEU A 124 7.03 -1.09 -2.79
N LEU A 125 7.35 -2.22 -3.41
CA LEU A 125 8.50 -2.33 -4.32
C LEU A 125 8.34 -1.42 -5.54
N MET A 126 7.16 -1.41 -6.16
CA MET A 126 6.85 -0.50 -7.27
C MET A 126 6.95 0.96 -6.85
N GLY A 127 6.50 1.32 -5.65
CA GLY A 127 6.65 2.69 -5.14
C GLY A 127 8.12 3.13 -5.08
N PHE A 128 9.04 2.23 -4.71
CA PHE A 128 10.47 2.56 -4.66
C PHE A 128 11.03 2.70 -6.06
N HIS A 129 10.66 1.80 -6.97
CA HIS A 129 11.07 1.90 -8.37
C HIS A 129 10.60 3.22 -9.00
N ILE A 130 9.33 3.60 -8.82
CA ILE A 130 8.76 4.87 -9.29
C ILE A 130 9.52 6.06 -8.69
N TYR A 131 9.81 6.02 -7.38
CA TYR A 131 10.59 7.07 -6.73
C TYR A 131 11.98 7.21 -7.36
N PHE A 132 12.72 6.12 -7.52
CA PHE A 132 14.06 6.18 -8.10
C PHE A 132 14.03 6.64 -9.55
N TYR A 133 13.13 6.11 -10.37
CA TYR A 133 12.99 6.48 -11.79
C TYR A 133 12.67 7.97 -12.00
N LEU A 134 11.90 8.59 -11.10
CA LEU A 134 11.55 10.01 -11.22
C LEU A 134 12.63 10.96 -10.70
N ASN A 135 13.54 10.49 -9.84
CA ASN A 135 14.48 11.34 -9.12
C ASN A 135 15.96 11.10 -9.48
N TYR A 136 16.28 10.02 -10.22
CA TYR A 136 17.64 9.66 -10.65
C TYR A 136 17.62 9.04 -12.05
#